data_AF-A0A4Y2TBZ9-F1
#
_entry.id   AF-A0A4Y2TBZ9-F1
#
_cell.length_a   1.000
_cell.length_b   1.000
_cell.length_c   1.000
_cell.angle_alpha   90.00
_cell.angle_beta   90.00
_cell.angle_gamma   90.00
#
_symmetry.space_group_name_H-M   'P 1'
#
loop_
_entity.id
_entity.type
_entity.pdbx_description
1 polymer ?
#
loop_
_entity_poly.entity_id
_entity_poly.type
_entity_poly.pdbx_seq_one_letter_code
_entity_poly.pdbx_strand_id
1 'polypeptide(L)'
;MKLKGLGEECVNHGLFGGIELAETHQRYRINLSNVDGSYNFELDVLDEKKICASLPKMNDAHCLNQLKDMGILISDAAINERSCLYEKNPGEIHLLIGADYAGKLLTGSIKHLSGSLVAVQTLLGWTVMGKSDIINTNKSSSLLVLSLHVNNAKISDLWNLDSLGIKEDSAKHTKTETPGTCFRTFQRNVDNCVASVDSVSELAHFRTETQRILKTAKFDLRGWKNNFLPEIEETVQGSSGAVEKKEISVLGLTWGTEEDTLLCELIRTENEGEPITKRKILSVAHQLFDPIGFTCSITLIPKLLLQECWKLGISWDSKLPEDVIKKFKKWKDELHELKFLKIPRRLSNLDLNESSLTLHTFCDASKLAYATCIFLRAEKEGKVTCQLIQARYRIAPLKGISIPRMELLSCNIGARLANSVKKDLNLVDIESFFWSDSMDALHWSTKEGPWMTFVSNRVNEIRRLSEAYEWKFVPGTQNPADLPSRGCSLKTLLKKQWYEGPPWLGDSRDKWPDFELSPDENIIYAEKRKL
;
A
#
# COMPACT_ATOMS: atom_id res chain seq x y z
N MET A 1 27.82 -9.98 -35.61
CA MET A 1 28.89 -10.97 -35.37
C MET A 1 28.46 -12.28 -36.04
N LYS A 2 29.28 -12.95 -36.86
CA LYS A 2 28.92 -14.27 -37.43
C LYS A 2 29.40 -15.35 -36.46
N LEU A 3 28.52 -15.81 -35.57
CA LEU A 3 28.81 -16.89 -34.61
C LEU A 3 28.48 -18.25 -35.25
N LYS A 4 29.25 -19.28 -34.91
CA LYS A 4 29.00 -20.65 -35.38
C LYS A 4 28.04 -21.35 -34.40
N GLY A 5 26.88 -21.79 -34.89
CA GLY A 5 25.89 -22.50 -34.07
C GLY A 5 26.43 -23.86 -33.58
N LEU A 6 26.17 -24.18 -32.31
CA LEU A 6 26.55 -25.43 -31.66
C LEU A 6 25.42 -26.47 -31.63
N GLY A 7 24.17 -26.04 -31.87
CA GLY A 7 22.98 -26.89 -31.83
C GLY A 7 21.72 -26.07 -31.52
N GLU A 8 20.55 -26.69 -31.59
CA GLU A 8 19.28 -26.09 -31.20
C GLU A 8 18.88 -26.58 -29.80
N GLU A 9 18.27 -25.70 -29.01
CA GLU A 9 17.82 -26.00 -27.66
C GLU A 9 16.38 -25.48 -27.49
N CYS A 10 15.47 -26.37 -27.11
CA CYS A 10 14.08 -26.01 -26.83
C CYS A 10 13.97 -25.60 -25.36
N VAL A 11 13.59 -24.34 -25.13
CA VAL A 11 13.41 -23.75 -23.81
C VAL A 11 11.93 -23.52 -23.57
N ASN A 12 11.44 -24.03 -22.43
CA ASN A 12 10.12 -23.70 -21.94
C ASN A 12 10.20 -22.41 -21.14
N HIS A 13 9.74 -21.31 -21.74
CA HIS A 13 9.59 -20.03 -21.07
C HIS A 13 8.37 -20.08 -20.17
N GLY A 14 8.62 -20.22 -18.87
CA GLY A 14 7.60 -20.00 -17.85
C GLY A 14 7.34 -18.50 -17.72
N LEU A 15 6.25 -18.03 -18.30
CA LEU A 15 5.81 -16.64 -18.15
C LEU A 15 4.96 -16.50 -16.88
N PHE A 16 5.06 -15.33 -16.23
CA PHE A 16 4.19 -15.00 -15.11
C PHE A 16 2.72 -15.20 -15.49
N GLY A 17 1.98 -15.98 -14.68
CA GLY A 17 0.60 -16.38 -14.97
C GLY A 17 0.42 -17.86 -15.32
N GLY A 18 1.48 -18.68 -15.25
CA GLY A 18 1.39 -20.13 -15.46
C GLY A 18 1.29 -20.53 -16.94
N ILE A 19 1.59 -19.60 -17.84
CA ILE A 19 1.68 -19.87 -19.28
C ILE A 19 3.11 -20.36 -19.54
N GLU A 20 3.23 -21.60 -19.99
CA GLU A 20 4.48 -22.16 -20.50
C GLU A 20 4.49 -22.05 -22.02
N LEU A 21 5.50 -21.38 -22.57
CA LEU A 21 5.68 -21.27 -24.01
C LEU A 21 7.02 -21.91 -24.39
N ALA A 22 6.95 -22.97 -25.19
CA ALA A 22 8.13 -23.66 -25.68
C ALA A 22 8.65 -22.94 -26.93
N GLU A 23 9.87 -22.41 -26.87
CA GLU A 23 10.56 -21.84 -28.03
C GLU A 23 11.90 -22.55 -28.26
N THR A 24 12.25 -22.77 -29.53
CA THR A 24 13.52 -23.37 -29.91
C THR A 24 14.49 -22.27 -30.29
N HIS A 25 15.64 -22.25 -29.62
CA HIS A 25 16.70 -21.27 -29.82
C HIS A 25 17.94 -21.97 -30.39
N GLN A 26 18.68 -21.26 -31.23
CA GLN A 26 20.01 -21.68 -31.65
C GLN A 26 21.01 -21.34 -30.53
N ARG A 27 21.77 -22.34 -30.10
CA ARG A 27 22.84 -22.19 -29.12
C ARG A 27 24.16 -21.84 -29.80
N TYR A 28 24.88 -20.90 -29.20
CA TYR A 28 26.21 -20.46 -29.60
C TYR A 28 27.14 -20.48 -28.40
N ARG A 29 28.45 -20.63 -28.63
CA ARG A 29 29.46 -20.38 -27.60
C ARG A 29 30.18 -19.10 -27.90
N ILE A 30 30.24 -18.24 -26.90
CA ILE A 30 30.95 -16.97 -26.96
C ILE A 30 32.01 -16.92 -25.88
N ASN A 31 33.11 -16.25 -26.17
CA ASN A 31 34.13 -15.91 -25.20
C ASN A 31 33.99 -14.42 -24.87
N LEU A 32 33.72 -14.11 -23.61
CA LEU A 32 33.69 -12.74 -23.11
C LEU A 32 34.98 -12.44 -22.37
N SER A 33 35.60 -11.32 -22.72
CA SER A 33 36.71 -10.75 -21.97
C SER A 33 36.37 -9.37 -21.46
N ASN A 34 36.98 -9.00 -20.33
CA ASN A 34 37.04 -7.59 -19.95
C ASN A 34 37.92 -6.79 -20.94
N VAL A 35 37.83 -5.47 -20.87
CA VAL A 35 38.45 -4.57 -21.86
C VAL A 35 39.99 -4.63 -21.82
N ASP A 36 40.58 -4.89 -20.66
CA ASP A 36 42.04 -5.02 -20.50
C ASP A 36 42.56 -6.44 -20.78
N GLY A 37 41.66 -7.41 -21.05
CA GLY A 37 41.98 -8.81 -21.34
C GLY A 37 42.48 -9.62 -20.14
N SER A 38 42.45 -9.06 -18.92
CA SER A 38 42.92 -9.74 -17.71
C SER A 38 42.00 -10.86 -17.23
N TYR A 39 40.75 -10.87 -17.69
CA TYR A 39 39.78 -11.92 -17.40
C TYR A 39 39.01 -12.29 -18.66
N ASN A 40 38.85 -13.59 -18.90
CA ASN A 40 37.96 -14.11 -19.93
C ASN A 40 37.27 -15.38 -19.46
N PHE A 41 36.07 -15.63 -19.99
CA PHE A 41 35.36 -16.88 -19.78
C PHE A 41 34.46 -17.19 -20.98
N GLU A 42 34.28 -18.49 -21.21
CA GLU A 42 33.33 -18.98 -22.19
C GLU A 42 31.95 -19.16 -21.57
N LEU A 43 30.92 -18.75 -22.30
CA LEU A 43 29.54 -19.10 -21.98
C LEU A 43 28.79 -19.55 -23.23
N ASP A 44 27.82 -20.43 -23.00
CA ASP A 44 26.85 -20.81 -24.01
C ASP A 44 25.66 -19.84 -23.94
N VAL A 45 25.24 -19.32 -25.09
CA VAL A 45 24.16 -18.34 -25.23
C VAL A 45 23.15 -18.82 -26.24
N LEU A 46 21.90 -18.39 -26.06
CA LEU A 46 20.80 -18.64 -26.98
C LEU A 46 20.53 -17.37 -27.80
N ASP A 47 20.16 -17.52 -29.07
CA ASP A 47 19.71 -16.37 -29.85
C ASP A 47 18.30 -15.93 -29.48
N GLU A 48 18.07 -14.64 -29.63
CA GLU A 48 16.77 -14.02 -29.49
C GLU A 48 16.70 -12.84 -30.45
N LYS A 49 15.55 -12.66 -31.13
CA LYS A 49 15.35 -11.54 -32.06
C LYS A 49 15.40 -10.20 -31.35
N LYS A 50 14.97 -10.17 -30.09
CA LYS A 50 15.02 -8.99 -29.22
C LYS A 50 15.05 -9.39 -27.75
N ILE A 51 16.18 -9.14 -27.08
CA ILE A 51 16.36 -9.46 -25.66
C ILE A 51 15.42 -8.62 -24.77
N CYS A 52 15.42 -7.28 -24.94
CA CYS A 52 14.52 -6.39 -24.20
C CYS A 52 14.32 -5.04 -24.92
N ALA A 53 13.45 -4.19 -24.37
CA ALA A 53 13.33 -2.79 -24.79
C ALA A 53 14.55 -1.97 -24.31
N SER A 54 14.72 -0.75 -24.83
CA SER A 54 15.84 0.13 -24.45
C SER A 54 15.90 0.34 -22.94
N LEU A 55 17.08 0.10 -22.34
CA LEU A 55 17.30 0.36 -20.92
C LEU A 55 17.59 1.86 -20.70
N PRO A 56 17.03 2.47 -19.63
CA PRO A 56 17.33 3.85 -19.29
C PRO A 56 18.81 3.99 -18.91
N LYS A 57 19.49 4.97 -19.51
CA LYS A 57 20.88 5.30 -19.18
C LYS A 57 20.97 6.02 -17.84
N MET A 58 22.11 5.90 -17.19
CA MET A 58 22.40 6.65 -15.97
C MET A 58 22.70 8.10 -16.32
N ASN A 59 21.74 8.98 -16.03
CA ASN A 59 21.83 10.41 -16.32
C ASN A 59 21.89 11.28 -15.05
N ASP A 60 22.06 10.68 -13.87
CA ASP A 60 22.16 11.41 -12.60
C ASP A 60 23.58 11.99 -12.42
N ALA A 61 23.70 13.31 -12.62
CA ALA A 61 24.94 14.03 -12.48
C ALA A 61 25.59 13.88 -11.10
N HIS A 62 24.81 13.73 -10.03
CA HIS A 62 25.33 13.55 -8.67
C HIS A 62 25.98 12.17 -8.51
N CYS A 63 25.29 11.11 -8.93
CA CYS A 63 25.85 9.75 -8.92
C CYS A 63 27.08 9.61 -9.83
N LEU A 64 27.06 10.24 -11.01
CA LEU A 64 28.18 10.21 -11.94
C LEU A 64 29.42 10.91 -11.38
N ASN A 65 29.24 12.02 -10.65
CA ASN A 65 30.34 12.69 -9.97
C ASN A 65 30.90 11.83 -8.82
N GLN A 66 30.05 11.19 -8.02
CA GLN A 66 30.50 10.27 -6.96
C GLN A 66 31.29 9.08 -7.52
N LEU A 67 30.83 8.48 -8.62
CA LEU A 67 31.54 7.40 -9.30
C LEU A 67 32.91 7.87 -9.79
N LYS A 68 32.98 9.09 -10.35
CA LYS A 68 34.23 9.70 -10.80
C LYS A 68 35.19 9.96 -9.64
N ASP A 69 34.71 10.47 -8.51
CA ASP A 69 35.50 10.68 -7.30
C ASP A 69 36.04 9.37 -6.72
N MET A 70 35.30 8.27 -6.92
CA MET A 70 35.71 6.91 -6.57
C MET A 70 36.65 6.26 -7.61
N GLY A 71 36.98 6.94 -8.70
CA GLY A 71 37.79 6.39 -9.80
C GLY A 71 37.09 5.30 -10.62
N ILE A 72 35.76 5.24 -10.56
CA ILE A 72 34.94 4.26 -11.27
C ILE A 72 34.44 4.86 -12.60
N LEU A 73 34.78 4.22 -13.71
CA LEU A 73 34.30 4.58 -15.04
C LEU A 73 33.16 3.65 -15.46
N ILE A 74 32.04 4.23 -15.91
CA ILE A 74 30.88 3.49 -16.44
C ILE A 74 30.75 3.79 -17.94
N SER A 75 30.73 2.75 -18.77
CA SER A 75 30.62 2.84 -20.23
C SER A 75 29.30 3.45 -20.71
N ASP A 76 28.22 3.23 -19.95
CA ASP A 76 26.85 3.60 -20.32
C ASP A 76 26.49 5.06 -19.96
N ALA A 77 27.40 5.75 -19.26
CA ALA A 77 27.27 7.15 -18.87
C ALA A 77 27.94 8.05 -19.92
N ALA A 78 27.22 8.42 -20.97
CA ALA A 78 27.75 9.32 -21.98
C ALA A 78 27.88 10.75 -21.42
N ILE A 79 29.11 11.22 -21.20
CA ILE A 79 29.42 12.64 -20.97
C ILE A 79 29.48 13.41 -22.32
N ASN A 80 29.60 12.70 -23.45
CA ASN A 80 29.46 13.23 -24.82
C ASN A 80 29.25 12.09 -25.83
N GLU A 81 28.43 12.30 -26.87
CA GLU A 81 28.15 11.32 -27.95
C GLU A 81 29.39 10.89 -28.76
N ARG A 82 30.53 11.57 -28.60
CA ARG A 82 31.82 11.21 -29.23
C ARG A 82 32.71 10.31 -28.37
N SER A 83 32.32 10.00 -27.14
CA SER A 83 33.13 9.22 -26.19
C SER A 83 32.67 7.76 -26.01
N CYS A 84 31.52 7.38 -26.59
CA CYS A 84 31.15 5.98 -26.74
C CYS A 84 32.07 5.36 -27.79
N LEU A 85 33.22 4.84 -27.35
CA LEU A 85 34.29 4.37 -28.25
C LEU A 85 33.84 3.26 -29.21
N TYR A 86 32.70 2.61 -28.97
CA TYR A 86 32.19 1.53 -29.80
C TYR A 86 30.66 1.41 -29.68
N GLU A 87 29.86 2.16 -30.45
CA GLU A 87 28.53 1.66 -30.86
C GLU A 87 27.84 2.55 -31.91
N LYS A 88 27.26 1.92 -32.94
CA LYS A 88 26.36 2.57 -33.90
C LYS A 88 24.93 2.75 -33.35
N ASN A 89 24.56 2.00 -32.30
CA ASN A 89 23.22 2.00 -31.67
C ASN A 89 23.33 1.77 -30.15
N PRO A 90 23.55 2.82 -29.34
CA PRO A 90 23.96 2.69 -27.94
C PRO A 90 22.82 2.41 -26.95
N GLY A 91 21.77 1.72 -27.37
CA GLY A 91 20.57 1.45 -26.57
C GLY A 91 19.98 0.05 -26.76
N GLU A 92 20.67 -0.80 -27.52
CA GLU A 92 20.30 -2.19 -27.80
C GLU A 92 21.13 -3.12 -26.92
N ILE A 93 20.47 -4.06 -26.24
CA ILE A 93 21.16 -5.07 -25.43
C ILE A 93 21.55 -6.22 -26.34
N HIS A 94 22.86 -6.36 -26.54
CA HIS A 94 23.44 -7.40 -27.39
C HIS A 94 23.61 -8.74 -26.67
N LEU A 95 23.68 -8.74 -25.34
CA LEU A 95 23.88 -9.93 -24.53
C LEU A 95 23.21 -9.80 -23.16
N LEU A 96 22.51 -10.85 -22.73
CA LEU A 96 21.98 -10.99 -21.38
C LEU A 96 22.70 -12.13 -20.67
N ILE A 97 23.28 -11.84 -19.50
CA ILE A 97 23.98 -12.83 -18.67
C ILE A 97 23.04 -13.27 -17.54
N GLY A 98 22.77 -14.58 -17.47
CA GLY A 98 21.91 -15.17 -16.45
C GLY A 98 22.53 -15.22 -15.05
N ALA A 99 21.69 -15.50 -14.04
CA ALA A 99 22.10 -15.58 -12.64
C ALA A 99 23.06 -16.75 -12.35
N ASP A 100 22.99 -17.80 -13.18
CA ASP A 100 23.88 -18.96 -13.21
C ASP A 100 25.35 -18.60 -13.52
N TYR A 101 25.58 -17.49 -14.23
CA TYR A 101 26.91 -16.90 -14.44
C TYR A 101 27.18 -15.70 -13.54
N ALA A 102 26.17 -14.93 -13.15
CA ALA A 102 26.32 -13.72 -12.35
C ALA A 102 27.14 -13.94 -11.07
N GLY A 103 26.87 -15.02 -10.33
CA GLY A 103 27.61 -15.36 -9.10
C GLY A 103 29.11 -15.56 -9.31
N LYS A 104 29.56 -15.98 -10.51
CA LYS A 104 30.98 -16.18 -10.85
C LYS A 104 31.69 -14.87 -11.19
N LEU A 105 30.94 -13.86 -11.60
CA LEU A 105 31.47 -12.57 -12.04
C LEU A 105 31.65 -11.58 -10.89
N LEU A 106 30.91 -11.72 -9.79
CA LEU A 106 30.96 -10.80 -8.65
C LEU A 106 32.24 -11.01 -7.84
N THR A 107 33.01 -9.94 -7.62
CA THR A 107 34.23 -10.01 -6.79
C THR A 107 33.98 -9.76 -5.31
N GLY A 108 32.76 -9.32 -4.95
CA GLY A 108 32.36 -8.96 -3.58
C GLY A 108 32.74 -7.52 -3.17
N SER A 109 33.43 -6.77 -4.03
CA SER A 109 33.71 -5.34 -3.79
C SER A 109 32.47 -4.49 -4.11
N ILE A 110 31.91 -3.87 -3.07
CA ILE A 110 30.69 -3.06 -3.15
C ILE A 110 31.01 -1.63 -2.67
N LYS A 111 30.59 -0.64 -3.44
CA LYS A 111 30.68 0.78 -3.13
C LYS A 111 29.27 1.37 -3.09
N HIS A 112 28.91 1.99 -1.98
CA HIS A 112 27.61 2.63 -1.82
C HIS A 112 27.62 4.01 -2.49
N LEU A 113 26.60 4.29 -3.28
CA LEU A 113 26.34 5.59 -3.90
C LEU A 113 25.20 6.30 -3.15
N SER A 114 24.87 7.53 -3.53
CA SER A 114 23.68 8.22 -3.00
C SER A 114 22.38 7.43 -3.25
N GLY A 115 21.47 7.52 -2.29
CA GLY A 115 20.19 6.82 -2.35
C GLY A 115 20.34 5.30 -2.14
N SER A 116 19.72 4.52 -3.02
CA SER A 116 19.71 3.05 -2.95
C SER A 116 20.57 2.37 -4.03
N LEU A 117 21.41 3.16 -4.71
CA LEU A 117 22.34 2.67 -5.72
C LEU A 117 23.63 2.14 -5.09
N VAL A 118 24.14 1.07 -5.65
CA VAL A 118 25.43 0.48 -5.30
C VAL A 118 26.21 0.19 -6.58
N ALA A 119 27.50 0.55 -6.58
CA ALA A 119 28.45 0.09 -7.58
C ALA A 119 29.07 -1.21 -7.08
N VAL A 120 28.97 -2.26 -7.88
CA VAL A 120 29.50 -3.59 -7.58
C VAL A 120 30.57 -3.91 -8.61
N GLN A 121 31.74 -4.29 -8.13
CA GLN A 121 32.82 -4.70 -9.01
C GLN A 121 32.59 -6.14 -9.47
N THR A 122 32.71 -6.33 -10.78
CA THR A 122 32.71 -7.65 -11.41
C THR A 122 34.05 -7.89 -12.10
N LEU A 123 34.30 -9.14 -12.48
CA LEU A 123 35.47 -9.51 -13.28
C LEU A 123 35.45 -8.91 -14.71
N LEU A 124 34.28 -8.43 -15.16
CA LEU A 124 34.12 -7.73 -16.44
C LEU A 124 34.23 -6.20 -16.34
N GLY A 125 34.23 -5.64 -15.12
CA GLY A 125 34.21 -4.20 -14.87
C GLY A 125 33.21 -3.81 -13.78
N TRP A 126 32.97 -2.51 -13.62
CA TRP A 126 32.02 -2.01 -12.63
C TRP A 126 30.59 -1.99 -13.17
N THR A 127 29.65 -2.47 -12.36
CA THR A 127 28.22 -2.42 -12.66
C THR A 127 27.51 -1.65 -11.56
N VAL A 128 26.58 -0.78 -11.92
CA VAL A 128 25.74 -0.07 -10.95
C VAL A 128 24.37 -0.69 -10.91
N MET A 129 23.90 -0.98 -9.70
CA MET A 129 22.64 -1.68 -9.44
C MET A 129 21.89 -0.95 -8.32
N GLY A 130 20.57 -1.03 -8.32
CA GLY A 130 19.71 -0.38 -7.33
C GLY A 130 18.76 0.62 -7.95
N LYS A 131 18.03 1.37 -7.11
CA LYS A 131 16.96 2.26 -7.57
C LYS A 131 17.46 3.71 -7.62
N SER A 132 17.26 4.33 -8.79
CA SER A 132 17.53 5.75 -9.07
C SER A 132 16.34 6.63 -8.67
N ASP A 133 16.61 7.81 -8.11
CA ASP A 133 15.60 8.74 -7.56
C ASP A 133 15.01 9.71 -8.61
N ILE A 134 15.12 9.42 -9.92
CA ILE A 134 14.54 10.27 -10.98
C ILE A 134 13.00 10.16 -10.93
N ILE A 135 12.37 11.18 -10.33
CA ILE A 135 10.92 11.34 -10.21
C ILE A 135 10.41 12.02 -11.48
N ASN A 136 9.63 11.30 -12.29
CA ASN A 136 8.89 11.89 -13.40
C ASN A 136 7.65 12.59 -12.84
N THR A 137 7.63 13.93 -12.91
CA THR A 137 6.57 14.79 -12.40
C THR A 137 5.39 14.84 -13.37
N ASN A 138 4.44 13.92 -13.23
CA ASN A 138 3.09 14.16 -13.73
C ASN A 138 2.11 13.86 -12.59
N LYS A 139 1.66 14.95 -11.96
CA LYS A 139 0.58 14.96 -10.98
C LYS A 139 -0.74 14.89 -11.75
N SER A 140 -1.48 13.79 -11.59
CA SER A 140 -2.92 13.75 -11.84
C SER A 140 -3.55 12.63 -10.98
N SER A 141 -4.41 13.07 -10.06
CA SER A 141 -5.68 12.46 -9.64
C SER A 141 -5.82 10.93 -9.49
N SER A 142 -4.82 10.23 -8.94
CA SER A 142 -4.84 8.77 -8.69
C SER A 142 -5.18 8.36 -7.24
N LEU A 143 -5.93 9.19 -6.51
CA LEU A 143 -5.93 9.20 -5.04
C LEU A 143 -6.69 8.04 -4.32
N LEU A 144 -7.31 7.11 -5.03
CA LEU A 144 -8.01 5.96 -4.38
C LEU A 144 -7.43 4.60 -4.70
N VAL A 145 -6.86 4.44 -5.89
CA VAL A 145 -6.06 3.25 -6.15
C VAL A 145 -4.96 3.19 -5.09
N LEU A 146 -4.38 4.32 -4.69
CA LEU A 146 -3.31 4.38 -3.71
C LEU A 146 -3.76 4.13 -2.25
N SER A 147 -4.99 4.49 -1.86
CA SER A 147 -5.51 4.14 -0.52
C SER A 147 -5.83 2.63 -0.39
N LEU A 148 -6.28 2.00 -1.47
CA LEU A 148 -6.39 0.54 -1.57
C LEU A 148 -5.01 -0.15 -1.54
N HIS A 149 -3.95 0.56 -1.92
CA HIS A 149 -2.57 0.06 -1.92
C HIS A 149 -1.84 0.18 -0.57
N VAL A 150 -2.48 0.70 0.49
CA VAL A 150 -1.94 0.63 1.88
C VAL A 150 -2.18 -0.76 2.48
N ASN A 151 -1.74 -1.78 1.75
CA ASN A 151 -1.31 -3.05 2.28
C ASN A 151 0.19 -3.14 2.05
N ASN A 152 0.92 -2.64 3.04
CA ASN A 152 2.32 -2.97 3.22
C ASN A 152 2.48 -4.41 3.78
N ALA A 153 1.62 -5.33 3.34
CA ALA A 153 1.61 -6.72 3.76
C ALA A 153 2.23 -7.55 2.64
N LYS A 154 3.44 -8.08 2.89
CA LYS A 154 3.94 -9.23 2.14
C LYS A 154 2.90 -10.35 2.28
N ILE A 155 2.79 -11.26 1.31
CA ILE A 155 1.91 -12.45 1.45
C ILE A 155 2.22 -13.25 2.73
N SER A 156 3.47 -13.20 3.22
CA SER A 156 3.86 -13.74 4.53
C SER A 156 3.17 -13.05 5.73
N ASP A 157 2.81 -11.78 5.61
CA ASP A 157 2.17 -10.98 6.68
C ASP A 157 0.67 -11.26 6.83
N LEU A 158 0.06 -11.85 5.79
CA LEU A 158 -1.31 -12.37 5.80
C LEU A 158 -1.45 -13.61 6.69
N TRP A 159 -0.34 -14.33 6.89
CA TRP A 159 -0.23 -15.51 7.74
C TRP A 159 0.41 -15.22 9.10
N ASN A 160 0.99 -14.02 9.29
CA ASN A 160 1.44 -13.56 10.60
C ASN A 160 0.23 -13.09 11.42
N LEU A 161 -0.05 -13.77 12.54
CA LEU A 161 -1.06 -13.41 13.54
C LEU A 161 -0.91 -11.95 14.06
N ASP A 162 0.23 -11.31 13.80
CA ASP A 162 0.52 -9.90 14.03
C ASP A 162 -0.43 -8.93 13.29
N SER A 163 -0.95 -9.29 12.12
CA SER A 163 -1.95 -8.49 11.39
C SER A 163 -3.36 -8.58 12.02
N LEU A 164 -3.55 -9.51 12.97
CA LEU A 164 -4.75 -9.65 13.81
C LEU A 164 -4.57 -9.11 15.24
N GLY A 165 -3.39 -8.60 15.61
CA GLY A 165 -3.10 -8.09 16.95
C GLY A 165 -2.71 -9.14 17.99
N ILE A 166 -2.31 -10.35 17.56
CA ILE A 166 -1.84 -11.45 18.42
C ILE A 166 -0.35 -11.67 18.13
N LYS A 167 0.52 -11.48 19.13
CA LYS A 167 1.98 -11.50 18.94
C LYS A 167 2.62 -12.88 19.13
N GLU A 168 3.54 -13.21 18.21
CA GLU A 168 4.83 -13.87 18.48
C GLU A 168 5.94 -13.15 17.68
N ASP A 169 7.18 -13.17 18.17
CA ASP A 169 8.23 -12.21 17.83
C ASP A 169 9.01 -12.45 16.51
N SER A 170 9.37 -11.32 15.89
CA SER A 170 10.58 -11.00 15.09
C SER A 170 10.58 -11.10 13.55
N ALA A 171 10.78 -9.95 12.85
CA ALA A 171 11.87 -9.64 11.89
C ALA A 171 11.58 -8.35 11.05
N LYS A 172 12.64 -7.76 10.47
CA LYS A 172 12.74 -6.36 9.99
C LYS A 172 12.77 -6.17 8.44
N HIS A 173 12.51 -4.92 8.00
CA HIS A 173 13.01 -4.17 6.80
C HIS A 173 12.49 -4.57 5.38
N THR A 174 12.36 -3.72 4.33
CA THR A 174 12.39 -2.26 4.02
C THR A 174 11.67 -2.04 2.66
N LYS A 175 11.16 -0.82 2.38
CA LYS A 175 10.42 -0.41 1.14
C LYS A 175 11.36 0.16 0.05
N THR A 176 11.00 0.10 -1.25
CA THR A 176 10.39 1.24 -2.02
C THR A 176 10.35 1.07 -3.56
N GLU A 177 9.25 1.57 -4.16
CA GLU A 177 8.88 1.79 -5.59
C GLU A 177 9.44 3.15 -6.12
N THR A 178 9.65 3.50 -7.42
CA THR A 178 8.75 3.58 -8.61
C THR A 178 9.58 3.47 -9.94
N PRO A 179 9.09 3.25 -11.21
CA PRO A 179 8.00 3.90 -12.00
C PRO A 179 7.05 2.94 -12.77
N GLY A 180 7.20 1.62 -12.63
CA GLY A 180 6.21 0.63 -13.04
C GLY A 180 4.93 0.67 -12.21
N THR A 181 4.23 1.79 -12.07
CA THR A 181 3.00 1.87 -11.26
C THR A 181 1.87 1.14 -11.95
N CYS A 182 1.69 1.32 -13.26
CA CYS A 182 0.71 0.56 -14.04
C CYS A 182 1.09 -0.95 -14.14
N PHE A 183 2.38 -1.25 -14.34
CA PHE A 183 2.88 -2.62 -14.36
C PHE A 183 2.86 -3.28 -12.97
N ARG A 184 3.11 -2.55 -11.88
CA ARG A 184 3.00 -3.06 -10.50
C ARG A 184 1.55 -3.22 -10.08
N THR A 185 0.63 -2.33 -10.46
CA THR A 185 -0.80 -2.55 -10.21
C THR A 185 -1.26 -3.84 -10.89
N PHE A 186 -0.76 -4.14 -12.09
CA PHE A 186 -1.02 -5.38 -12.81
C PHE A 186 -0.23 -6.60 -12.26
N GLN A 187 1.03 -6.42 -11.82
CA GLN A 187 1.89 -7.48 -11.27
C GLN A 187 1.53 -7.82 -9.82
N ARG A 188 0.83 -6.92 -9.11
CA ARG A 188 0.40 -7.04 -7.71
C ARG A 188 -1.08 -7.41 -7.58
N ASN A 189 -1.91 -7.04 -8.56
CA ASN A 189 -3.26 -7.53 -8.73
C ASN A 189 -3.29 -8.34 -10.02
N VAL A 190 -3.10 -9.65 -9.88
CA VAL A 190 -2.98 -10.60 -10.99
C VAL A 190 -4.17 -10.55 -11.96
N ASP A 191 -5.28 -9.90 -11.57
CA ASP A 191 -6.54 -9.91 -12.32
C ASP A 191 -7.01 -8.53 -12.85
N ASN A 192 -6.68 -7.39 -12.20
CA ASN A 192 -7.31 -6.08 -12.51
C ASN A 192 -6.31 -4.91 -12.69
N CYS A 193 -6.40 -4.18 -13.81
CA CYS A 193 -5.76 -2.89 -14.02
C CYS A 193 -6.74 -1.75 -13.67
N VAL A 194 -6.42 -0.94 -12.66
CA VAL A 194 -7.30 0.15 -12.17
C VAL A 194 -6.60 1.49 -12.31
N ALA A 195 -7.28 2.47 -12.90
CA ALA A 195 -6.82 3.84 -13.03
C ALA A 195 -7.98 4.84 -12.82
N SER A 196 -7.65 6.09 -12.57
CA SER A 196 -8.60 7.22 -12.54
C SER A 196 -8.05 8.31 -13.45
N VAL A 197 -8.96 8.95 -14.19
CA VAL A 197 -8.67 9.98 -15.18
C VAL A 197 -9.71 11.08 -15.05
N ASP A 198 -9.34 12.31 -15.44
CA ASP A 198 -10.16 13.49 -15.19
C ASP A 198 -11.16 13.75 -16.35
N SER A 199 -11.00 13.08 -17.49
CA SER A 199 -11.89 13.22 -18.64
C SER A 199 -12.07 11.95 -19.48
N VAL A 200 -13.13 11.93 -20.29
CA VAL A 200 -13.40 10.88 -21.29
C VAL A 200 -12.28 10.79 -22.33
N SER A 201 -11.71 11.93 -22.72
CA SER A 201 -10.59 11.98 -23.68
C SER A 201 -9.35 11.28 -23.11
N GLU A 202 -9.03 11.56 -21.84
CA GLU A 202 -7.95 10.88 -21.12
C GLU A 202 -8.22 9.39 -20.95
N LEU A 203 -9.47 8.98 -20.72
CA LEU A 203 -9.84 7.57 -20.68
C LEU A 203 -9.53 6.85 -21.99
N ALA A 204 -9.92 7.45 -23.13
CA ALA A 204 -9.66 6.89 -24.45
C ALA A 204 -8.15 6.80 -24.75
N HIS A 205 -7.40 7.83 -24.38
CA HIS A 205 -5.95 7.84 -24.49
C HIS A 205 -5.30 6.77 -23.60
N PHE A 206 -5.69 6.70 -22.32
CA PHE A 206 -5.22 5.71 -21.36
C PHE A 206 -5.47 4.29 -21.84
N ARG A 207 -6.68 4.00 -22.34
CA ARG A 207 -7.04 2.69 -22.90
C ARG A 207 -6.13 2.31 -24.06
N THR A 208 -5.98 3.20 -25.03
CA THR A 208 -5.16 2.97 -26.23
C THR A 208 -3.71 2.72 -25.86
N GLU A 209 -3.14 3.57 -25.00
CA GLU A 209 -1.74 3.50 -24.62
C GLU A 209 -1.45 2.27 -23.75
N THR A 210 -2.32 1.95 -22.80
CA THR A 210 -2.17 0.77 -21.93
C THR A 210 -2.29 -0.52 -22.74
N GLN A 211 -3.24 -0.61 -23.68
CA GLN A 211 -3.36 -1.75 -24.60
C GLN A 211 -2.10 -1.89 -25.46
N ARG A 212 -1.60 -0.78 -26.02
CA ARG A 212 -0.38 -0.78 -26.83
C ARG A 212 0.82 -1.30 -26.04
N ILE A 213 1.03 -0.79 -24.83
CA ILE A 213 2.13 -1.19 -23.95
C ILE A 213 2.01 -2.67 -23.56
N LEU A 214 0.86 -3.09 -23.02
CA LEU A 214 0.71 -4.46 -22.51
C LEU A 214 0.69 -5.52 -23.61
N LYS A 215 0.23 -5.16 -24.81
CA LYS A 215 0.33 -6.04 -25.99
C LYS A 215 1.79 -6.34 -26.36
N THR A 216 2.75 -5.43 -26.10
CA THR A 216 4.18 -5.74 -26.30
C THR A 216 4.68 -6.83 -25.36
N ALA A 217 4.08 -6.94 -24.17
CA ALA A 217 4.34 -7.98 -23.18
C ALA A 217 3.38 -9.18 -23.30
N LYS A 218 2.68 -9.32 -24.44
CA LYS A 218 1.69 -10.39 -24.72
C LYS A 218 0.49 -10.44 -23.75
N PHE A 219 0.25 -9.37 -22.99
CA PHE A 219 -0.95 -9.22 -22.17
C PHE A 219 -2.06 -8.55 -22.99
N ASP A 220 -3.14 -9.27 -23.23
CA ASP A 220 -4.33 -8.77 -23.93
C ASP A 220 -5.38 -8.28 -22.93
N LEU A 221 -5.45 -6.95 -22.72
CA LEU A 221 -6.42 -6.36 -21.80
C LEU A 221 -7.84 -6.40 -22.36
N ARG A 222 -8.76 -6.98 -21.60
CA ARG A 222 -10.19 -7.12 -21.90
C ARG A 222 -11.04 -6.64 -20.72
N GLY A 223 -12.36 -6.58 -20.89
CA GLY A 223 -13.28 -6.27 -19.80
C GLY A 223 -13.19 -4.84 -19.26
N TRP A 224 -12.96 -3.86 -20.15
CA TRP A 224 -12.91 -2.45 -19.78
C TRP A 224 -14.22 -1.99 -19.15
N LYS A 225 -14.15 -1.41 -17.95
CA LYS A 225 -15.29 -0.91 -17.19
C LYS A 225 -14.97 0.49 -16.68
N ASN A 226 -15.96 1.37 -16.72
CA ASN A 226 -15.83 2.77 -16.35
C ASN A 226 -17.17 3.31 -15.82
N ASN A 227 -17.15 4.50 -15.23
CA ASN A 227 -18.30 5.20 -14.68
C ASN A 227 -18.77 6.38 -15.56
N PHE A 228 -18.30 6.47 -16.81
CA PHE A 228 -18.84 7.42 -17.79
C PHE A 228 -20.09 6.80 -18.46
N LEU A 229 -21.02 7.66 -18.88
CA LEU A 229 -22.33 7.26 -19.43
C LEU A 229 -22.19 6.26 -20.60
N PRO A 230 -23.19 5.37 -20.81
CA PRO A 230 -23.13 4.20 -21.72
C PRO A 230 -23.05 4.52 -23.22
N GLU A 231 -22.90 5.78 -23.64
CA GLU A 231 -22.83 6.18 -25.05
C GLU A 231 -21.50 5.82 -25.75
N ILE A 232 -20.50 5.31 -25.01
CA ILE A 232 -19.17 4.95 -25.55
C ILE A 232 -19.03 3.43 -25.78
N GLU A 233 -20.05 2.63 -25.44
CA GLU A 233 -20.00 1.17 -25.61
C GLU A 233 -20.12 0.69 -27.07
N GLU A 234 -20.46 1.57 -28.03
CA GLU A 234 -20.75 1.20 -29.42
C GLU A 234 -19.54 0.86 -30.33
N THR A 235 -18.32 0.72 -29.80
CA THR A 235 -17.16 0.33 -30.65
C THR A 235 -16.63 -1.09 -30.47
N VAL A 236 -17.34 -1.96 -29.73
CA VAL A 236 -17.02 -3.40 -29.73
C VAL A 236 -18.19 -4.19 -30.30
N GLN A 237 -18.27 -4.25 -31.63
CA GLN A 237 -19.07 -5.27 -32.31
C GLN A 237 -18.56 -6.65 -31.91
N GLY A 238 -19.40 -7.41 -31.20
CA GLY A 238 -19.25 -8.85 -31.04
C GLY A 238 -19.34 -9.36 -29.61
N SER A 239 -20.51 -9.30 -28.96
CA SER A 239 -21.06 -10.43 -28.21
C SER A 239 -22.45 -10.12 -27.66
N SER A 240 -23.34 -11.08 -27.89
CA SER A 240 -24.70 -11.26 -27.39
C SER A 240 -25.02 -10.66 -26.01
N GLY A 241 -26.00 -9.75 -25.97
CA GLY A 241 -27.22 -9.85 -25.14
C GLY A 241 -27.10 -10.10 -23.64
N ALA A 242 -25.98 -9.79 -22.98
CA ALA A 242 -25.85 -9.88 -21.54
C ALA A 242 -26.26 -8.55 -20.91
N VAL A 243 -27.28 -8.57 -20.05
CA VAL A 243 -27.64 -7.45 -19.16
C VAL A 243 -26.38 -7.07 -18.39
N GLU A 244 -25.85 -5.87 -18.66
CA GLU A 244 -24.64 -5.37 -18.02
C GLU A 244 -24.83 -5.32 -16.50
N LYS A 245 -23.96 -6.01 -15.76
CA LYS A 245 -23.92 -5.91 -14.29
C LYS A 245 -23.47 -4.50 -13.90
N LYS A 246 -24.35 -3.76 -13.23
CA LYS A 246 -24.11 -2.42 -12.68
C LYS A 246 -23.07 -2.38 -11.56
N GLU A 247 -22.84 -3.52 -10.93
CA GLU A 247 -21.92 -3.74 -9.81
C GLU A 247 -20.77 -4.66 -10.25
N ILE A 248 -19.53 -4.23 -9.99
CA ILE A 248 -18.32 -4.84 -10.54
C ILE A 248 -17.33 -5.10 -9.40
N SER A 249 -16.77 -6.31 -9.33
CA SER A 249 -15.71 -6.60 -8.37
C SER A 249 -14.40 -5.91 -8.76
N VAL A 250 -13.91 -5.02 -7.91
CA VAL A 250 -12.65 -4.29 -8.08
C VAL A 250 -11.81 -4.45 -6.81
N LEU A 251 -10.67 -5.14 -6.94
CA LEU A 251 -9.70 -5.30 -5.84
C LEU A 251 -10.30 -5.88 -4.55
N GLY A 252 -11.26 -6.80 -4.68
CA GLY A 252 -11.94 -7.44 -3.55
C GLY A 252 -13.08 -6.63 -2.94
N LEU A 253 -13.39 -5.44 -3.48
CA LEU A 253 -14.59 -4.65 -3.18
C LEU A 253 -15.58 -4.73 -4.35
N THR A 254 -16.84 -4.36 -4.10
CA THR A 254 -17.82 -4.14 -5.16
C THR A 254 -17.86 -2.66 -5.51
N TRP A 255 -17.79 -2.33 -6.79
CA TRP A 255 -17.89 -0.98 -7.33
C TRP A 255 -19.23 -0.82 -8.05
N GLY A 256 -20.09 0.04 -7.50
CA GLY A 256 -21.29 0.53 -8.16
C GLY A 256 -20.91 1.64 -9.14
N THR A 257 -20.94 1.32 -10.42
CA THR A 257 -20.47 2.21 -11.49
C THR A 257 -21.36 3.43 -11.72
N GLU A 258 -22.68 3.29 -11.53
CA GLU A 258 -23.66 4.36 -11.75
C GLU A 258 -23.52 5.49 -10.72
N GLU A 259 -23.45 5.15 -9.43
CA GLU A 259 -23.29 6.15 -8.37
C GLU A 259 -21.82 6.45 -8.03
N ASP A 260 -20.88 5.77 -8.68
CA ASP A 260 -19.46 5.79 -8.39
C ASP A 260 -19.14 5.51 -6.90
N THR A 261 -19.64 4.40 -6.38
CA THR A 261 -19.52 4.02 -4.96
C THR A 261 -18.85 2.66 -4.77
N LEU A 262 -18.11 2.51 -3.67
CA LEU A 262 -17.51 1.26 -3.21
C LEU A 262 -18.37 0.64 -2.10
N LEU A 263 -18.48 -0.68 -2.13
CA LEU A 263 -19.27 -1.49 -1.22
C LEU A 263 -18.46 -2.73 -0.81
N CYS A 264 -18.75 -3.24 0.39
CA CYS A 264 -18.32 -4.58 0.80
C CYS A 264 -19.48 -5.56 0.69
N GLU A 265 -19.22 -6.72 0.08
CA GLU A 265 -20.18 -7.81 0.00
C GLU A 265 -19.70 -9.05 0.73
N LEU A 266 -20.65 -9.82 1.26
CA LEU A 266 -20.35 -11.13 1.81
C LEU A 266 -20.32 -12.15 0.67
N ILE A 267 -19.18 -12.78 0.45
CA ILE A 267 -18.95 -13.66 -0.71
C ILE A 267 -19.73 -14.99 -0.59
N ARG A 268 -20.06 -15.47 0.63
CA ARG A 268 -20.70 -16.78 0.83
C ARG A 268 -21.75 -16.78 1.94
N THR A 269 -22.94 -17.29 1.63
CA THR A 269 -23.87 -17.82 2.63
C THR A 269 -23.50 -19.27 2.93
N GLU A 270 -23.31 -19.59 4.20
CA GLU A 270 -22.90 -20.91 4.65
C GLU A 270 -24.08 -21.87 4.77
N ASN A 271 -23.80 -23.19 4.74
CA ASN A 271 -24.78 -24.22 5.03
C ASN A 271 -25.32 -24.07 6.46
N GLU A 272 -26.64 -23.96 6.59
CA GLU A 272 -27.32 -23.98 7.88
C GLU A 272 -27.14 -25.35 8.54
N GLY A 273 -26.79 -25.38 9.84
CA GLY A 273 -26.72 -26.61 10.65
C GLY A 273 -25.35 -26.98 11.21
N GLU A 274 -24.26 -26.36 10.75
CA GLU A 274 -22.92 -26.59 11.33
C GLU A 274 -22.75 -25.91 12.71
N PRO A 275 -22.02 -26.54 13.65
CA PRO A 275 -21.71 -25.89 14.92
C PRO A 275 -20.80 -24.67 14.70
N ILE A 276 -21.08 -23.59 15.42
CA ILE A 276 -20.24 -22.39 15.39
C ILE A 276 -18.99 -22.67 16.23
N THR A 277 -17.82 -22.64 15.57
CA THR A 277 -16.49 -22.83 16.15
C THR A 277 -15.63 -21.57 15.98
N LYS A 278 -14.45 -21.50 16.62
CA LYS A 278 -13.51 -20.37 16.39
C LYS A 278 -13.10 -20.29 14.92
N ARG A 279 -12.88 -21.44 14.27
CA ARG A 279 -12.54 -21.50 12.84
C ARG A 279 -13.66 -20.90 11.99
N LYS A 280 -14.91 -21.18 12.34
CA LYS A 280 -16.09 -20.62 11.65
C LYS A 280 -16.17 -19.10 11.81
N ILE A 281 -16.03 -18.58 13.04
CA ILE A 281 -16.02 -17.13 13.30
C ILE A 281 -14.92 -16.44 12.48
N LEU A 282 -13.70 -17.01 12.50
CA LEU A 282 -12.58 -16.47 11.75
C LEU A 282 -12.85 -16.48 10.24
N SER A 283 -13.36 -17.58 9.70
CA SER A 283 -13.67 -17.73 8.28
C SER A 283 -14.68 -16.68 7.82
N VAL A 284 -15.80 -16.51 8.54
CA VAL A 284 -16.81 -15.50 8.20
C VAL A 284 -16.27 -14.08 8.35
N ALA A 285 -15.50 -13.79 9.41
CA ALA A 285 -14.90 -12.48 9.60
C ALA A 285 -13.94 -12.09 8.46
N HIS A 286 -13.22 -13.05 7.89
CA HIS A 286 -12.29 -12.81 6.77
C HIS A 286 -12.96 -12.76 5.40
N GLN A 287 -14.24 -13.15 5.28
CA GLN A 287 -15.00 -12.93 4.05
C GLN A 287 -15.30 -11.45 3.82
N LEU A 288 -15.34 -10.65 4.89
CA LEU A 288 -15.48 -9.21 4.81
C LEU A 288 -14.12 -8.56 4.54
N PHE A 289 -13.76 -8.47 3.26
CA PHE A 289 -12.51 -7.84 2.83
C PHE A 289 -12.70 -6.33 2.71
N ASP A 290 -11.98 -5.58 3.54
CA ASP A 290 -12.04 -4.12 3.58
C ASP A 290 -10.64 -3.51 3.70
N PRO A 291 -9.98 -3.20 2.57
CA PRO A 291 -8.65 -2.61 2.55
C PRO A 291 -8.64 -1.15 3.00
N ILE A 292 -9.76 -0.42 2.91
CA ILE A 292 -9.84 0.99 3.33
C ILE A 292 -10.05 1.08 4.84
N GLY A 293 -10.84 0.18 5.40
CA GLY A 293 -11.17 0.10 6.83
C GLY A 293 -12.48 0.80 7.20
N PHE A 294 -13.36 1.09 6.24
CA PHE A 294 -14.65 1.71 6.54
C PHE A 294 -15.65 0.81 7.30
N THR A 295 -15.35 -0.48 7.40
CA THR A 295 -16.05 -1.49 8.20
C THR A 295 -15.28 -1.89 9.47
N CYS A 296 -14.20 -1.18 9.83
CA CYS A 296 -13.35 -1.50 11.00
C CYS A 296 -14.15 -1.72 12.30
N SER A 297 -15.15 -0.86 12.55
CA SER A 297 -16.01 -0.94 13.73
C SER A 297 -16.91 -2.17 13.74
N ILE A 298 -17.22 -2.75 12.58
CA ILE A 298 -18.00 -3.98 12.43
C ILE A 298 -17.10 -5.21 12.53
N THR A 299 -15.95 -5.18 11.85
CA THR A 299 -14.98 -6.29 11.82
C THR A 299 -14.23 -6.46 13.15
N LEU A 300 -14.22 -5.45 14.03
CA LEU A 300 -13.69 -5.59 15.39
C LEU A 300 -14.45 -6.64 16.21
N ILE A 301 -15.78 -6.69 16.11
CA ILE A 301 -16.64 -7.56 16.92
C ILE A 301 -16.25 -9.05 16.84
N PRO A 302 -16.18 -9.70 15.66
CA PRO A 302 -15.79 -11.11 15.58
C PRO A 302 -14.37 -11.35 16.08
N LYS A 303 -13.45 -10.39 15.93
CA LYS A 303 -12.09 -10.53 16.47
C LYS A 303 -12.06 -10.45 17.99
N LEU A 304 -12.92 -9.64 18.62
CA LEU A 304 -13.10 -9.63 20.08
C LEU A 304 -13.68 -10.95 20.59
N LEU A 305 -14.65 -11.53 19.88
CA LEU A 305 -15.21 -12.85 20.22
C LEU A 305 -14.15 -13.95 20.15
N LEU A 306 -13.28 -13.91 19.13
CA LEU A 306 -12.15 -14.83 19.06
C LEU A 306 -11.18 -14.61 20.25
N GLN A 307 -10.89 -13.36 20.61
CA GLN A 307 -10.10 -13.02 21.80
C GLN A 307 -10.70 -13.58 23.10
N GLU A 308 -12.01 -13.47 23.26
CA GLU A 308 -12.75 -14.07 24.38
C GLU A 308 -12.57 -15.59 24.41
N CYS A 309 -12.71 -16.27 23.26
CA CYS A 309 -12.51 -17.72 23.18
C CYS A 309 -11.08 -18.16 23.49
N TRP A 310 -10.06 -17.35 23.12
CA TRP A 310 -8.67 -17.62 23.48
C TRP A 310 -8.41 -17.47 24.97
N LYS A 311 -9.01 -16.47 25.64
CA LYS A 311 -8.93 -16.31 27.10
C LYS A 311 -9.50 -17.52 27.84
N LEU A 312 -10.51 -18.16 27.27
CA LEU A 312 -11.15 -19.37 27.81
C LEU A 312 -10.40 -20.66 27.47
N GLY A 313 -9.32 -20.62 26.70
CA GLY A 313 -8.54 -21.82 26.33
C GLY A 313 -9.27 -22.79 25.39
N ILE A 314 -10.31 -22.33 24.69
CA ILE A 314 -11.14 -23.19 23.81
C ILE A 314 -10.34 -23.57 22.55
N SER A 315 -10.43 -24.82 22.08
CA SER A 315 -9.77 -25.27 20.83
C SER A 315 -10.49 -24.77 19.56
N TRP A 316 -9.83 -24.84 18.41
CA TRP A 316 -10.30 -24.26 17.14
C TRP A 316 -11.65 -24.78 16.66
N ASP A 317 -11.89 -26.08 16.84
CA ASP A 317 -13.03 -26.81 16.29
C ASP A 317 -14.02 -27.26 17.39
N SER A 318 -13.87 -26.76 18.61
CA SER A 318 -14.78 -27.03 19.73
C SER A 318 -16.05 -26.18 19.67
N LYS A 319 -17.14 -26.71 20.25
CA LYS A 319 -18.37 -25.93 20.47
C LYS A 319 -18.07 -24.73 21.38
N LEU A 320 -18.56 -23.56 20.97
CA LEU A 320 -18.38 -22.32 21.73
C LEU A 320 -19.45 -22.15 22.82
N PRO A 321 -19.17 -21.35 23.87
CA PRO A 321 -20.16 -20.89 24.83
C PRO A 321 -21.38 -20.23 24.15
N GLU A 322 -22.56 -20.44 24.74
CA GLU A 322 -23.83 -20.00 24.15
C GLU A 322 -23.92 -18.46 24.03
N ASP A 323 -23.26 -17.72 24.92
CA ASP A 323 -23.19 -16.26 24.88
C ASP A 323 -22.35 -15.76 23.68
N VAL A 324 -21.21 -16.39 23.41
CA VAL A 324 -20.36 -16.10 22.24
C VAL A 324 -21.12 -16.41 20.95
N ILE A 325 -21.81 -17.56 20.90
CA ILE A 325 -22.66 -17.96 19.78
C ILE A 325 -23.73 -16.90 19.53
N LYS A 326 -24.43 -16.46 20.58
CA LYS A 326 -25.49 -15.44 20.47
C LYS A 326 -24.96 -14.11 19.95
N LYS A 327 -23.81 -13.64 20.47
CA LYS A 327 -23.15 -12.40 20.01
C LYS A 327 -22.73 -12.52 18.53
N PHE A 328 -22.14 -13.65 18.13
CA PHE A 328 -21.73 -13.89 16.75
C PHE A 328 -22.91 -13.97 15.78
N LYS A 329 -23.98 -14.70 16.14
CA LYS A 329 -25.20 -14.76 15.33
C LYS A 329 -25.82 -13.38 15.13
N LYS A 330 -25.96 -12.60 16.21
CA LYS A 330 -26.45 -11.22 16.12
C LYS A 330 -25.60 -10.38 15.15
N TRP A 331 -24.28 -10.45 15.25
CA TRP A 331 -23.38 -9.75 14.35
C TRP A 331 -23.54 -10.21 12.89
N LYS A 332 -23.58 -11.53 12.66
CA LYS A 332 -23.77 -12.14 11.32
C LYS A 332 -25.10 -11.72 10.71
N ASP A 333 -26.16 -11.73 11.52
CA ASP A 333 -27.50 -11.33 11.11
C ASP A 333 -27.54 -9.87 10.69
N GLU A 334 -26.69 -8.98 11.21
CA GLU A 334 -26.65 -7.58 10.75
C GLU A 334 -25.99 -7.41 9.37
N LEU A 335 -25.15 -8.36 8.91
CA LEU A 335 -24.34 -8.20 7.70
C LEU A 335 -25.16 -8.08 6.40
N HIS A 336 -26.43 -8.50 6.38
CA HIS A 336 -27.29 -8.31 5.21
C HIS A 336 -27.55 -6.83 4.89
N GLU A 337 -27.36 -5.93 5.86
CA GLU A 337 -27.49 -4.49 5.67
C GLU A 337 -26.19 -3.86 5.10
N LEU A 338 -25.10 -4.62 4.90
CA LEU A 338 -23.82 -4.09 4.39
C LEU A 338 -23.95 -3.45 3.01
N LYS A 339 -24.86 -3.98 2.17
CA LYS A 339 -25.18 -3.43 0.85
C LYS A 339 -25.65 -1.96 0.88
N PHE A 340 -26.12 -1.47 2.03
CA PHE A 340 -26.52 -0.07 2.21
C PHE A 340 -25.35 0.84 2.62
N LEU A 341 -24.22 0.27 3.04
CA LEU A 341 -23.01 1.03 3.35
C LEU A 341 -22.23 1.28 2.06
N LYS A 342 -22.68 2.28 1.31
CA LYS A 342 -22.03 2.78 0.09
C LYS A 342 -21.13 3.95 0.43
N ILE A 343 -19.87 3.92 -0.02
CA ILE A 343 -18.93 5.02 0.19
C ILE A 343 -18.53 5.56 -1.18
N PRO A 344 -18.53 6.89 -1.38
CA PRO A 344 -18.06 7.46 -2.64
C PRO A 344 -16.68 6.91 -2.98
N ARG A 345 -16.50 6.43 -4.22
CA ARG A 345 -15.17 6.06 -4.68
C ARG A 345 -14.33 7.32 -4.67
N ARG A 346 -14.68 8.35 -5.44
CA ARG A 346 -13.96 9.64 -5.50
C ARG A 346 -13.83 10.32 -4.12
N LEU A 347 -12.65 10.83 -3.75
CA LEU A 347 -12.33 11.40 -2.42
C LEU A 347 -12.94 12.78 -2.15
N SER A 348 -13.30 13.50 -3.20
CA SER A 348 -13.95 14.79 -3.11
C SER A 348 -14.62 15.08 -4.44
N ASN A 349 -15.82 15.66 -4.41
CA ASN A 349 -16.47 16.17 -5.61
C ASN A 349 -15.87 17.52 -6.07
N LEU A 350 -14.98 18.13 -5.27
CA LEU A 350 -14.23 19.32 -5.64
C LEU A 350 -13.03 18.97 -6.52
N ASP A 351 -12.50 19.99 -7.20
CA ASP A 351 -11.20 19.89 -7.84
C ASP A 351 -10.11 20.03 -6.79
N LEU A 352 -9.42 18.93 -6.49
CA LEU A 352 -8.39 18.88 -5.46
C LEU A 352 -7.16 19.72 -5.80
N ASN A 353 -6.90 20.02 -7.08
CA ASN A 353 -5.77 20.86 -7.48
C ASN A 353 -6.03 22.35 -7.18
N GLU A 354 -7.31 22.75 -7.16
CA GLU A 354 -7.75 24.11 -6.86
C GLU A 354 -8.35 24.25 -5.45
N SER A 355 -8.30 23.20 -4.64
CA SER A 355 -8.82 23.20 -3.27
C SER A 355 -7.68 23.36 -2.26
N SER A 356 -7.98 24.02 -1.15
CA SER A 356 -7.16 23.91 0.06
C SER A 356 -7.38 22.54 0.68
N LEU A 357 -6.32 21.75 0.80
CA LEU A 357 -6.36 20.40 1.33
C LEU A 357 -5.75 20.34 2.72
N THR A 358 -6.41 19.64 3.64
CA THR A 358 -5.87 19.32 4.97
C THR A 358 -6.10 17.85 5.31
N LEU A 359 -5.13 17.23 5.99
CA LEU A 359 -5.20 15.83 6.39
C LEU A 359 -5.48 15.72 7.90
N HIS A 360 -6.54 15.00 8.28
CA HIS A 360 -6.96 14.88 9.67
C HIS A 360 -6.88 13.44 10.14
N THR A 361 -5.97 13.16 11.08
CA THR A 361 -5.75 11.83 11.65
C THR A 361 -6.28 11.78 13.07
N PHE A 362 -7.28 10.95 13.32
CA PHE A 362 -7.87 10.77 14.65
C PHE A 362 -7.38 9.48 15.27
N CYS A 363 -7.02 9.52 16.54
CA CYS A 363 -6.49 8.40 17.31
C CYS A 363 -7.34 8.19 18.55
N ASP A 364 -7.64 6.93 18.88
CA ASP A 364 -8.35 6.57 20.11
C ASP A 364 -7.88 5.21 20.63
N ALA A 365 -8.02 4.99 21.93
CA ALA A 365 -7.84 3.68 22.54
C ALA A 365 -8.89 3.40 23.62
N SER A 366 -9.34 2.15 23.63
CA SER A 366 -10.26 1.61 24.63
C SER A 366 -9.66 0.36 25.28
N LYS A 367 -10.39 -0.21 26.24
CA LYS A 367 -10.07 -1.52 26.82
C LYS A 367 -10.14 -2.67 25.80
N LEU A 368 -10.78 -2.45 24.65
CA LEU A 368 -11.04 -3.47 23.63
C LEU A 368 -10.04 -3.40 22.48
N ALA A 369 -9.75 -2.20 21.99
CA ALA A 369 -8.84 -1.95 20.87
C ALA A 369 -8.33 -0.51 20.88
N TYR A 370 -7.27 -0.27 20.14
CA TYR A 370 -6.80 1.07 19.79
C TYR A 370 -6.84 1.24 18.28
N ALA A 371 -7.23 2.43 17.82
CA ALA A 371 -7.59 2.68 16.45
C ALA A 371 -7.15 4.06 15.96
N THR A 372 -7.07 4.17 14.64
CA THR A 372 -6.80 5.41 13.93
C THR A 372 -7.69 5.47 12.68
N CYS A 373 -8.25 6.64 12.40
CA CYS A 373 -8.90 6.95 11.12
C CYS A 373 -8.39 8.28 10.55
N ILE A 374 -8.26 8.34 9.23
CA ILE A 374 -7.69 9.48 8.50
C ILE A 374 -8.73 10.00 7.51
N PHE A 375 -8.97 11.30 7.54
CA PHE A 375 -9.87 12.01 6.65
C PHE A 375 -9.09 13.01 5.80
N LEU A 376 -9.45 13.11 4.52
CA LEU A 376 -9.09 14.23 3.66
C LEU A 376 -10.19 15.28 3.79
N ARG A 377 -9.80 16.51 4.10
CA ARG A 377 -10.67 17.68 3.98
C ARG A 377 -10.21 18.50 2.78
N ALA A 378 -11.15 18.85 1.90
CA ALA A 378 -10.92 19.74 0.78
C ALA A 378 -11.89 20.92 0.85
N GLU A 379 -11.36 22.12 0.67
CA GLU A 379 -12.14 23.37 0.71
C GLU A 379 -11.87 24.21 -0.54
N LYS A 380 -12.95 24.62 -1.22
CA LYS A 380 -12.90 25.51 -2.39
C LYS A 380 -14.10 26.44 -2.36
N GLU A 381 -13.86 27.75 -2.41
CA GLU A 381 -14.91 28.79 -2.47
C GLU A 381 -15.98 28.64 -1.39
N GLY A 382 -15.57 28.29 -0.16
CA GLY A 382 -16.47 28.09 0.98
C GLY A 382 -17.25 26.76 0.97
N LYS A 383 -17.07 25.91 -0.05
CA LYS A 383 -17.57 24.53 -0.04
C LYS A 383 -16.52 23.62 0.57
N VAL A 384 -16.93 22.79 1.52
CA VAL A 384 -16.07 21.84 2.22
C VAL A 384 -16.55 20.42 1.96
N THR A 385 -15.62 19.52 1.69
CA THR A 385 -15.85 18.07 1.69
C THR A 385 -14.89 17.38 2.62
N CYS A 386 -15.37 16.40 3.37
CA CYS A 386 -14.57 15.55 4.23
C CYS A 386 -14.84 14.09 3.87
N GLN A 387 -13.78 13.29 3.72
CA GLN A 387 -13.92 11.88 3.39
C GLN A 387 -12.83 11.02 4.01
N LEU A 388 -13.22 9.85 4.51
CA LEU A 388 -12.35 8.84 5.05
C LEU A 388 -11.44 8.29 3.95
N ILE A 389 -10.12 8.43 4.15
CA ILE A 389 -9.11 7.81 3.30
C ILE A 389 -8.82 6.40 3.79
N GLN A 390 -8.65 6.24 5.10
CA GLN A 390 -8.23 4.98 5.69
C GLN A 390 -8.54 4.92 7.18
N ALA A 391 -8.94 3.74 7.66
CA ALA A 391 -9.02 3.43 9.07
C ALA A 391 -8.35 2.08 9.39
N ARG A 392 -7.79 1.98 10.59
CA ARG A 392 -7.16 0.78 11.12
C ARG A 392 -7.41 0.68 12.61
N TYR A 393 -7.48 -0.55 13.12
CA TYR A 393 -7.50 -0.83 14.54
C TYR A 393 -6.60 -2.00 14.87
N ARG A 394 -6.25 -2.12 16.15
CA ARG A 394 -5.59 -3.28 16.74
C ARG A 394 -6.26 -3.62 18.04
N ILE A 395 -6.49 -4.92 18.25
CA ILE A 395 -7.10 -5.41 19.49
C ILE A 395 -6.15 -5.11 20.66
N ALA A 396 -6.73 -4.73 21.80
CA ALA A 396 -5.99 -4.51 23.03
C ALA A 396 -5.21 -5.78 23.40
N PRO A 397 -3.90 -5.69 23.68
CA PRO A 397 -3.10 -6.85 24.04
C PRO A 397 -3.61 -7.53 25.31
N LEU A 398 -3.57 -8.87 25.32
CA LEU A 398 -3.91 -9.66 26.52
C LEU A 398 -2.93 -9.43 27.68
N LYS A 399 -1.65 -9.22 27.34
CA LYS A 399 -0.61 -8.86 28.30
C LYS A 399 -0.82 -7.39 28.67
N GLY A 400 -1.35 -7.16 29.88
CA GLY A 400 -1.86 -5.87 30.36
C GLY A 400 -0.95 -4.68 30.08
N ILE A 401 -1.30 -3.91 29.05
CA ILE A 401 -0.78 -2.57 28.81
C ILE A 401 -1.82 -1.58 29.34
N SER A 402 -1.36 -0.51 30.00
CA SER A 402 -2.25 0.52 30.53
C SER A 402 -2.96 1.28 29.40
N ILE A 403 -4.14 1.83 29.69
CA ILE A 403 -4.90 2.64 28.72
C ILE A 403 -4.06 3.81 28.18
N PRO A 404 -3.35 4.62 29.01
CA PRO A 404 -2.49 5.68 28.49
C PRO A 404 -1.42 5.21 27.51
N ARG A 405 -0.82 4.04 27.76
CA ARG A 405 0.15 3.45 26.82
C ARG A 405 -0.51 2.98 25.53
N MET A 406 -1.76 2.51 25.57
CA MET A 406 -2.53 2.18 24.37
C MET A 406 -2.95 3.42 23.58
N GLU A 407 -3.31 4.51 24.26
CA GLU A 407 -3.56 5.81 23.65
C GLU A 407 -2.30 6.31 22.93
N LEU A 408 -1.12 6.23 23.56
CA LEU A 408 0.15 6.54 22.89
C LEU A 408 0.45 5.62 21.69
N LEU A 409 0.09 4.33 21.78
CA LEU A 409 0.22 3.42 20.64
C LEU A 409 -0.73 3.79 19.49
N SER A 410 -1.94 4.27 19.80
CA SER A 410 -2.87 4.79 18.79
C SER A 410 -2.27 5.99 18.06
N CYS A 411 -1.66 6.94 18.79
CA CYS A 411 -0.94 8.08 18.22
C CYS A 411 0.25 7.64 17.35
N ASN A 412 1.03 6.65 17.81
CA ASN A 412 2.17 6.13 17.06
C ASN A 412 1.74 5.47 15.73
N ILE A 413 0.64 4.71 15.74
CA ILE A 413 0.06 4.15 14.50
C ILE A 413 -0.50 5.26 13.63
N GLY A 414 -1.15 6.26 14.21
CA GLY A 414 -1.67 7.41 13.48
C GLY A 414 -0.59 8.16 12.70
N ALA A 415 0.52 8.50 13.35
CA ALA A 415 1.66 9.16 12.71
C ALA A 415 2.23 8.32 11.54
N ARG A 416 2.40 7.01 11.74
CA ARG A 416 2.87 6.10 10.69
C ARG A 416 1.90 6.00 9.51
N LEU A 417 0.61 5.87 9.81
CA LEU A 417 -0.43 5.70 8.81
C LEU A 417 -0.59 6.98 7.99
N ALA A 418 -0.63 8.13 8.64
CA ALA A 418 -0.70 9.44 7.99
C ALA A 418 0.48 9.65 7.03
N ASN A 419 1.71 9.35 7.48
CA ASN A 419 2.87 9.51 6.62
C ASN A 419 2.87 8.52 5.42
N SER A 420 2.37 7.29 5.61
CA SER A 420 2.16 6.37 4.48
C SER A 420 1.14 6.94 3.51
N VAL A 421 -0.02 7.38 4.01
CA VAL A 421 -1.08 7.97 3.19
C VAL A 421 -0.57 9.19 2.44
N LYS A 422 0.13 10.13 3.08
CA LYS A 422 0.73 11.30 2.40
C LYS A 422 1.64 10.88 1.26
N LYS A 423 2.51 9.91 1.49
CA LYS A 423 3.42 9.40 0.47
C LYS A 423 2.68 8.71 -0.66
N ASP A 424 1.78 7.80 -0.31
CA ASP A 424 1.05 6.97 -1.27
C ASP A 424 0.11 7.85 -2.11
N LEU A 425 -0.45 8.92 -1.55
CA LEU A 425 -1.31 9.88 -2.24
C LEU A 425 -0.56 11.06 -2.88
N ASN A 426 0.77 11.12 -2.77
CA ASN A 426 1.58 12.26 -3.21
C ASN A 426 1.13 13.62 -2.61
N LEU A 427 0.70 13.60 -1.35
CA LEU A 427 0.27 14.74 -0.54
C LEU A 427 1.32 15.08 0.53
N VAL A 428 2.61 15.04 0.18
CA VAL A 428 3.70 15.17 1.16
C VAL A 428 3.68 16.51 1.91
N ASP A 429 3.35 17.59 1.21
CA ASP A 429 3.39 18.96 1.74
C ASP A 429 2.02 19.45 2.27
N ILE A 430 1.04 18.55 2.45
CA ILE A 430 -0.28 18.92 2.94
C ILE A 430 -0.25 19.26 4.44
N GLU A 431 -0.93 20.35 4.84
CA GLU A 431 -1.15 20.67 6.25
C GLU A 431 -1.85 19.49 6.94
N SER A 432 -1.40 19.15 8.15
CA SER A 432 -1.89 17.97 8.87
C SER A 432 -2.22 18.26 10.32
N PHE A 433 -3.22 17.52 10.79
CA PHE A 433 -3.72 17.60 12.15
C PHE A 433 -3.86 16.19 12.71
N PHE A 434 -3.31 15.98 13.90
CA PHE A 434 -3.43 14.74 14.64
C PHE A 434 -4.28 14.97 15.88
N TRP A 435 -5.39 14.27 15.99
CA TRP A 435 -6.39 14.46 17.01
C TRP A 435 -6.43 13.26 17.96
N SER A 436 -6.47 13.52 19.26
CA SER A 436 -6.72 12.50 20.28
C SER A 436 -7.53 13.09 21.43
N ASP A 437 -8.32 12.27 22.10
CA ASP A 437 -9.01 12.60 23.35
C ASP A 437 -8.19 12.24 24.60
N SER A 438 -6.96 11.74 24.43
CA SER A 438 -6.02 11.49 25.51
C SER A 438 -5.07 12.68 25.71
N MET A 439 -5.32 13.46 26.76
CA MET A 439 -4.41 14.55 27.13
C MET A 439 -3.01 14.03 27.52
N ASP A 440 -2.92 12.84 28.10
CA ASP A 440 -1.64 12.23 28.49
C ASP A 440 -0.80 11.83 27.27
N ALA A 441 -1.43 11.17 26.29
CA ALA A 441 -0.75 10.79 25.05
C ALA A 441 -0.33 12.03 24.25
N LEU A 442 -1.15 13.08 24.23
CA LEU A 442 -0.82 14.37 23.60
C LEU A 442 0.33 15.07 24.33
N HIS A 443 0.33 15.06 25.66
CA HIS A 443 1.43 15.62 26.45
C HIS A 443 2.75 14.93 26.11
N TRP A 444 2.79 13.59 26.12
CA TRP A 444 3.99 12.85 25.73
C TRP A 444 4.41 13.09 24.29
N SER A 445 3.46 13.21 23.35
CA SER A 445 3.75 13.42 21.93
C SER A 445 4.33 14.81 21.65
N THR A 446 3.92 15.82 22.41
CA THR A 446 4.29 17.23 22.19
C THR A 446 5.47 17.69 23.04
N LYS A 447 5.72 17.07 24.21
CA LYS A 447 6.78 17.48 25.15
C LYS A 447 7.93 16.47 25.22
N GLU A 448 9.14 16.99 25.36
CA GLU A 448 10.31 16.18 25.68
C GLU A 448 10.39 15.91 27.18
N GLY A 449 10.89 14.72 27.54
CA GLY A 449 11.05 14.34 28.94
C GLY A 449 11.84 13.05 29.09
N PRO A 450 12.36 12.78 30.31
CA PRO A 450 13.11 11.56 30.61
C PRO A 450 12.15 10.37 30.77
N TRP A 451 11.38 10.04 29.72
CA TRP A 451 10.38 8.98 29.75
C TRP A 451 11.04 7.60 29.83
N MET A 452 10.34 6.63 30.43
CA MET A 452 10.72 5.23 30.36
C MET A 452 10.80 4.74 28.91
N THR A 453 11.60 3.69 28.67
CA THR A 453 11.96 3.21 27.34
C THR A 453 10.76 2.95 26.42
N PHE A 454 9.65 2.44 26.95
CA PHE A 454 8.43 2.24 26.17
C PHE A 454 7.92 3.57 25.61
N VAL A 455 7.60 4.54 26.47
CA VAL A 455 7.05 5.85 26.07
C VAL A 455 8.07 6.60 25.21
N SER A 456 9.33 6.69 25.65
CA SER A 456 10.40 7.40 24.95
C SER A 456 10.57 6.94 23.50
N ASN A 457 10.59 5.63 23.24
CA ASN A 457 10.76 5.12 21.89
C ASN A 457 9.60 5.48 20.95
N ARG A 458 8.34 5.48 21.44
CA ARG A 458 7.17 5.82 20.62
C ARG A 458 7.08 7.32 20.40
N VAL A 459 7.35 8.13 21.43
CA VAL A 459 7.40 9.60 21.33
C VAL A 459 8.47 10.04 20.33
N ASN A 460 9.67 9.47 20.40
CA ASN A 460 10.76 9.79 19.46
C ASN A 460 10.42 9.41 18.02
N GLU A 461 9.55 8.42 17.81
CA GLU A 461 9.08 8.10 16.47
C GLU A 461 7.95 9.02 16.02
N ILE A 462 6.98 9.33 16.88
CA ILE A 462 5.91 10.30 16.61
C ILE A 462 6.52 11.64 16.18
N ARG A 463 7.49 12.15 16.95
CA ARG A 463 8.20 13.41 16.67
C ARG A 463 9.10 13.36 15.42
N ARG A 464 9.42 12.18 14.90
CA ARG A 464 10.12 12.03 13.61
C ARG A 464 9.17 12.03 12.42
N LEU A 465 7.89 11.79 12.66
CA LEU A 465 6.85 11.62 11.63
C LEU A 465 5.82 12.76 11.62
N SER A 466 5.84 13.62 12.63
CA SER A 466 4.90 14.73 12.84
C SER A 466 5.52 15.78 13.74
N GLU A 467 5.02 17.01 13.61
CA GLU A 467 5.43 18.15 14.42
C GLU A 467 4.54 18.32 15.65
N ALA A 468 5.09 18.84 16.74
CA ALA A 468 4.36 18.96 18.01
C ALA A 468 3.11 19.84 17.91
N TYR A 469 3.11 20.87 17.05
CA TYR A 469 1.97 21.78 16.88
C TYR A 469 0.81 21.17 16.07
N GLU A 470 1.05 20.08 15.33
CA GLU A 470 0.02 19.37 14.56
C GLU A 470 -0.90 18.55 15.48
N TRP A 471 -0.46 18.24 16.71
CA TRP A 471 -1.23 17.45 17.68
C TRP A 471 -2.22 18.32 18.45
N LYS A 472 -3.49 17.93 18.41
CA LYS A 472 -4.63 18.65 18.97
C LYS A 472 -5.53 17.74 19.79
N PHE A 473 -6.15 18.32 20.82
CA PHE A 473 -7.15 17.61 21.61
C PHE A 473 -8.52 17.67 20.94
N VAL A 474 -9.23 16.55 20.95
CA VAL A 474 -10.65 16.47 20.57
C VAL A 474 -11.42 15.77 21.70
N PRO A 475 -12.60 16.23 22.12
CA PRO A 475 -13.41 15.49 23.08
C PRO A 475 -13.79 14.11 22.55
N GLY A 476 -13.78 13.07 23.40
CA GLY A 476 -14.10 11.69 22.97
C GLY A 476 -15.46 11.54 22.30
N THR A 477 -16.47 12.32 22.70
CA THR A 477 -17.80 12.33 22.04
C THR A 477 -17.77 12.86 20.60
N GLN A 478 -16.73 13.59 20.24
CA GLN A 478 -16.49 14.16 18.93
C GLN A 478 -15.35 13.44 18.17
N ASN A 479 -14.75 12.40 18.77
CA ASN A 479 -13.66 11.64 18.17
C ASN A 479 -14.21 10.49 17.30
N PRO A 480 -14.06 10.52 15.96
CA PRO A 480 -14.54 9.45 15.09
C PRO A 480 -13.79 8.12 15.31
N ALA A 481 -12.57 8.14 15.86
CA ALA A 481 -11.78 6.94 16.13
C ALA A 481 -12.37 6.06 17.27
N ASP A 482 -13.35 6.60 18.03
CA ASP A 482 -14.13 5.88 19.04
C ASP A 482 -14.85 4.65 18.48
N LEU A 483 -15.37 4.76 17.25
CA LEU A 483 -16.08 3.67 16.59
C LEU A 483 -15.17 2.46 16.31
N PRO A 484 -14.03 2.61 15.60
CA PRO A 484 -13.14 1.49 15.35
C PRO A 484 -12.35 1.01 16.58
N SER A 485 -12.28 1.75 17.69
CA SER A 485 -11.62 1.30 18.93
C SER A 485 -12.54 0.50 19.86
N ARG A 486 -13.87 0.67 19.76
CA ARG A 486 -14.87 0.01 20.63
C ARG A 486 -15.77 -0.96 19.89
N GLY A 487 -15.95 -0.74 18.59
CA GLY A 487 -16.86 -1.49 17.74
C GLY A 487 -18.29 -0.96 17.85
N CYS A 488 -19.10 -1.20 16.81
CA CYS A 488 -20.51 -0.78 16.81
C CYS A 488 -21.39 -1.72 15.97
N SER A 489 -22.71 -1.55 16.07
CA SER A 489 -23.65 -2.24 15.19
C SER A 489 -23.64 -1.63 13.79
N LEU A 490 -24.00 -2.41 12.77
CA LEU A 490 -24.03 -1.90 11.40
C LEU A 490 -25.06 -0.79 11.23
N LYS A 491 -26.21 -0.91 11.91
CA LYS A 491 -27.24 0.14 11.98
C LYS A 491 -26.70 1.46 12.53
N THR A 492 -25.88 1.40 13.57
CA THR A 492 -25.22 2.59 14.13
C THR A 492 -24.26 3.20 13.13
N LEU A 493 -23.49 2.37 12.42
CA LEU A 493 -22.52 2.84 11.44
C LEU A 493 -23.18 3.54 10.25
N LEU A 494 -24.24 2.94 9.70
CA LEU A 494 -25.05 3.50 8.62
C LEU A 494 -25.67 4.85 9.02
N LYS A 495 -26.24 4.94 10.23
CA LYS A 495 -26.84 6.19 10.73
C LYS A 495 -25.82 7.31 10.90
N LYS A 496 -24.58 6.99 11.28
CA LYS A 496 -23.56 8.00 11.59
C LYS A 496 -22.86 8.56 10.36
N GLN A 497 -22.96 7.92 9.19
CA GLN A 497 -22.19 8.29 7.99
C GLN A 497 -20.72 8.60 8.31
N TRP A 498 -20.12 7.76 9.16
CA TRP A 498 -18.85 8.07 9.81
C TRP A 498 -17.67 8.31 8.85
N TYR A 499 -17.81 7.83 7.61
CA TYR A 499 -16.85 8.04 6.53
C TYR A 499 -16.81 9.48 6.02
N GLU A 500 -17.74 10.35 6.40
CA GLU A 500 -17.72 11.80 6.10
C GLU A 500 -16.98 12.61 7.18
N GLY A 501 -16.51 11.95 8.23
CA GLY A 501 -15.84 12.61 9.35
C GLY A 501 -16.81 13.26 10.33
N PRO A 502 -16.29 13.90 11.40
CA PRO A 502 -17.15 14.56 12.37
C PRO A 502 -17.71 15.87 11.79
N PRO A 503 -18.96 16.27 12.12
CA PRO A 503 -19.62 17.42 11.49
C PRO A 503 -18.84 18.74 11.57
N TRP A 504 -18.17 18.99 12.71
CA TRP A 504 -17.38 20.21 12.92
C TRP A 504 -16.17 20.32 11.98
N LEU A 505 -15.74 19.22 11.36
CA LEU A 505 -14.65 19.27 10.38
C LEU A 505 -15.09 19.94 9.08
N GLY A 506 -16.40 19.89 8.79
CA GLY A 506 -17.03 20.62 7.69
C GLY A 506 -17.19 22.12 7.96
N ASP A 507 -17.05 22.55 9.21
CA ASP A 507 -17.10 23.96 9.59
C ASP A 507 -15.77 24.68 9.30
N SER A 508 -15.79 26.00 9.48
CA SER A 508 -14.61 26.87 9.46
C SER A 508 -13.65 26.55 10.62
N ARG A 509 -12.35 26.78 10.39
CA ARG A 509 -11.26 26.40 11.30
C ARG A 509 -11.39 26.98 12.71
N ASP A 510 -12.02 28.14 12.86
CA ASP A 510 -12.30 28.80 14.14
C ASP A 510 -13.31 28.04 15.03
N LYS A 511 -14.12 27.15 14.44
CA LYS A 511 -15.08 26.31 15.19
C LYS A 511 -14.53 24.94 15.56
N TRP A 512 -13.30 24.62 15.14
CA TRP A 512 -12.70 23.35 15.49
C TRP A 512 -12.38 23.28 16.99
N PRO A 513 -12.34 22.08 17.58
CA PRO A 513 -11.89 21.88 18.95
C PRO A 513 -10.53 22.54 19.20
N ASP A 514 -10.47 23.50 20.13
CA ASP A 514 -9.24 24.10 20.61
C ASP A 514 -9.26 24.13 22.14
N PHE A 515 -8.42 23.27 22.73
CA PHE A 515 -8.38 23.04 24.17
C PHE A 515 -6.94 23.08 24.65
N GLU A 516 -6.71 23.70 25.79
CA GLU A 516 -5.42 23.62 26.48
C GLU A 516 -5.23 22.23 27.12
N LEU A 517 -4.03 21.67 26.96
CA LEU A 517 -3.70 20.35 27.50
C LEU A 517 -3.52 20.44 29.02
N SER A 518 -4.31 19.66 29.76
CA SER A 518 -4.20 19.48 31.22
C SER A 518 -4.11 17.99 31.56
N PRO A 519 -2.94 17.35 31.33
CA PRO A 519 -2.76 15.90 31.55
C PRO A 519 -2.80 15.54 33.04
N ASP A 520 -3.06 14.26 33.34
CA ASP A 520 -2.99 13.76 34.71
C ASP A 520 -1.52 13.62 35.13
N GLU A 521 -1.10 14.51 36.04
CA GLU A 521 0.26 14.52 36.55
C GLU A 521 0.72 13.15 37.06
N ASN A 522 -0.16 12.36 37.71
CA ASN A 522 0.22 11.05 38.24
C ASN A 522 0.59 10.08 37.11
N ILE A 523 -0.15 10.11 36.00
CA ILE A 523 0.13 9.27 34.82
C ILE A 523 1.46 9.69 34.19
N ILE A 524 1.69 11.00 34.07
CA ILE A 524 2.93 11.55 33.52
C ILE A 524 4.13 11.20 34.41
N TYR A 525 4.04 11.38 35.72
CA TYR A 525 5.11 11.08 36.68
C TYR A 525 5.40 9.58 36.79
N ALA A 526 4.39 8.72 36.65
CA ALA A 526 4.57 7.26 36.66
C ALA A 526 5.46 6.77 35.51
N GLU A 527 5.50 7.49 34.39
CA GLU A 527 6.32 7.15 33.22
C GLU A 527 7.64 7.91 33.13
N LYS A 528 7.97 8.78 34.11
CA LYS A 528 9.30 9.40 34.21
C LYS A 528 10.30 8.38 34.78
N ARG A 529 11.49 8.34 34.20
CA ARG A 529 12.63 7.60 34.79
C ARG A 529 12.91 8.19 36.17
N LYS A 530 12.97 7.32 37.18
CA LYS A 530 13.57 7.69 38.47
C LYS A 530 15.07 7.87 38.21
N LEU A 531 15.55 9.09 38.47
CA LEU A 531 16.97 9.44 38.35
C LEU A 531 17.80 8.71 39.40
#